data_AF-A0A7J6WDJ5-F1
#
_entry.id   AF-A0A7J6WDJ5-F1
#
_cell.length_a   1.000
_cell.length_b   1.000
_cell.length_c   1.000
_cell.angle_alpha   90.00
_cell.angle_beta   90.00
_cell.angle_gamma   90.00
#
_symmetry.space_group_name_H-M   'P 1'
#
loop_
_entity.id
_entity.type
_entity.pdbx_description
1 polymer ?
#
loop_
_entity_poly.entity_id
_entity_poly.type
_entity_poly.pdbx_seq_one_letter_code
_entity_poly.pdbx_strand_id
1 'polypeptide(L)'
;MVTFRVLSKPHKDLRVPMAFKVMTWNARGLCNVAAQGSLAYILRMYMPDLLWVQETKISSKEIIRDARMWNDDWGWELLPSIGQSGGSFGRGLWKAILVSRDVFFEGIEHNVQDGRGTSFWHDVWCGQFTLATRFPRFYRHAANKQGGVHEHFISNEWCPNIRRRNLRGDEAREMQDLTAALTPLSLEDGRDNWSWRWTKNKEFSVKSMYIAFLKRDREYAPPLEEFPYKAVWEVSIPTNVKLFIWALVWERVLTVDNLNSRGFCIPNRCVLCKRSEETIHHLFLSCPTTKLIWRDLTGHMARMNGITEHTSPRNMLLNWPTLNARGIGEASWSILPYVVLWVLWNVRNEIIFDNGGFERELVIKRVKCTIWGWLDVIGKSVDVKKDHTVADLLLNWENMVQDRW
;
A
#
# COMPACT_ATOMS: atom_id res chain seq x y z
N MET A 1 -13.98 -12.00 -6.72
CA MET A 1 -13.10 -12.50 -5.66
C MET A 1 -13.95 -13.19 -4.62
N VAL A 2 -13.98 -14.52 -4.63
CA VAL A 2 -14.43 -15.31 -3.48
C VAL A 2 -13.22 -15.42 -2.57
N THR A 3 -13.39 -15.16 -1.28
CA THR A 3 -12.35 -15.43 -0.28
C THR A 3 -12.91 -16.51 0.63
N PHE A 4 -12.13 -17.58 0.82
CA PHE A 4 -12.52 -18.73 1.63
C PHE A 4 -11.93 -18.59 3.03
N ARG A 5 -12.65 -18.99 4.06
CA ARG A 5 -12.10 -19.21 5.40
C ARG A 5 -12.41 -20.66 5.77
N VAL A 6 -11.40 -21.39 6.23
CA VAL A 6 -11.55 -22.75 6.77
C VAL A 6 -11.43 -22.65 8.28
N LEU A 7 -12.39 -23.25 8.99
CA LEU A 7 -12.29 -23.51 10.42
C LEU A 7 -11.85 -24.97 10.59
N SER A 8 -10.74 -25.20 11.28
CA SER A 8 -10.21 -26.54 11.56
C SER A 8 -11.16 -27.35 12.46
N LYS A 9 -11.11 -28.69 12.37
CA LYS A 9 -11.72 -29.58 13.38
C LYS A 9 -11.14 -29.23 14.76
N PRO A 10 -11.95 -29.26 15.84
CA PRO A 10 -11.39 -29.53 17.15
C PRO A 10 -10.91 -30.98 17.14
N HIS A 11 -9.61 -31.21 16.96
CA HIS A 11 -9.03 -32.52 17.24
C HIS A 11 -9.26 -32.80 18.73
N LYS A 12 -10.16 -33.73 19.05
CA LYS A 12 -10.53 -34.06 20.44
C LYS A 12 -9.38 -34.64 21.25
N ASP A 13 -8.28 -35.02 20.62
CA ASP A 13 -7.05 -35.43 21.26
C ASP A 13 -5.86 -34.87 20.48
N LEU A 14 -4.87 -34.34 21.24
CA LEU A 14 -3.53 -33.87 20.85
C LEU A 14 -3.38 -32.38 20.48
N ARG A 15 -2.63 -31.69 21.36
CA ARG A 15 -1.57 -30.69 21.09
C ARG A 15 -1.72 -29.91 19.78
N VAL A 16 -1.95 -28.60 19.90
CA VAL A 16 -1.79 -27.63 18.81
C VAL A 16 -0.48 -27.93 18.06
N PRO A 17 -0.51 -28.26 16.75
CA PRO A 17 0.72 -28.45 16.00
C PRO A 17 1.53 -27.15 16.03
N MET A 18 2.84 -27.22 16.26
CA MET A 18 3.74 -26.06 16.34
C MET A 18 3.79 -25.18 15.06
N ALA A 19 3.14 -25.57 13.96
CA ALA A 19 3.10 -24.79 12.74
C ALA A 19 1.70 -24.84 12.09
N PHE A 20 1.03 -23.69 12.04
CA PHE A 20 -0.22 -23.49 11.31
C PHE A 20 0.09 -23.08 9.86
N LYS A 21 -0.28 -23.90 8.89
CA LYS A 21 0.01 -23.73 7.47
C LYS A 21 -1.11 -23.00 6.77
N VAL A 22 -0.86 -21.74 6.40
CA VAL A 22 -1.75 -20.96 5.56
C VAL A 22 -1.31 -21.06 4.11
N MET A 23 -2.21 -21.50 3.23
CA MET A 23 -2.03 -21.49 1.80
C MET A 23 -2.95 -20.44 1.17
N THR A 24 -2.42 -19.62 0.27
CA THR A 24 -3.20 -18.68 -0.54
C THR A 24 -2.93 -18.91 -2.01
N TRP A 25 -3.97 -18.92 -2.84
CA TRP A 25 -3.85 -19.25 -4.25
C TRP A 25 -4.85 -18.49 -5.12
N ASN A 26 -4.34 -17.73 -6.09
CA ASN A 26 -5.16 -17.17 -7.13
C ASN A 26 -5.35 -18.21 -8.25
N ALA A 27 -6.53 -18.80 -8.33
CA ALA A 27 -6.80 -19.91 -9.23
C ALA A 27 -7.07 -19.47 -10.67
N ARG A 28 -7.38 -18.18 -10.92
CA ARG A 28 -7.71 -17.61 -12.25
C ARG A 28 -8.83 -18.34 -13.02
N GLY A 29 -9.59 -19.19 -12.34
CA GLY A 29 -10.66 -20.02 -12.91
C GLY A 29 -10.54 -21.48 -12.47
N LEU A 30 -11.57 -21.99 -11.80
CA LEU A 30 -11.72 -23.39 -11.38
C LEU A 30 -12.90 -24.07 -12.07
N CYS A 31 -13.41 -23.48 -13.15
CA CYS A 31 -14.60 -23.96 -13.85
C CYS A 31 -14.38 -25.26 -14.65
N ASN A 32 -13.14 -25.76 -14.75
CA ASN A 32 -12.82 -27.00 -15.47
C ASN A 32 -12.23 -28.07 -14.54
N VAL A 33 -12.47 -29.34 -14.89
CA VAL A 33 -12.12 -30.51 -14.08
C VAL A 33 -10.60 -30.65 -13.88
N ALA A 34 -9.79 -30.24 -14.86
CA ALA A 34 -8.33 -30.31 -14.77
C ALA A 34 -7.76 -29.35 -13.70
N ALA A 35 -8.28 -28.12 -13.63
CA ALA A 35 -7.89 -27.13 -12.62
C ALA A 35 -8.36 -27.55 -11.23
N GLN A 36 -9.56 -28.14 -11.12
CA GLN A 36 -10.08 -28.71 -9.89
C GLN A 36 -9.23 -29.91 -9.40
N GLY A 37 -8.85 -30.82 -10.30
CA GLY A 37 -7.97 -31.94 -9.98
C GLY A 37 -6.56 -31.49 -9.55
N SER A 38 -6.04 -30.44 -10.17
CA SER A 38 -4.77 -29.82 -9.79
C SER A 38 -4.84 -29.21 -8.38
N LEU A 39 -5.94 -28.53 -8.04
CA LEU A 39 -6.19 -28.03 -6.69
C LEU A 39 -6.24 -29.19 -5.69
N ALA A 40 -7.03 -30.22 -5.97
CA ALA A 40 -7.15 -31.38 -5.08
C ALA A 40 -5.78 -32.05 -4.84
N TYR A 41 -4.95 -32.20 -5.88
CA TYR A 41 -3.59 -32.71 -5.75
C TYR A 41 -2.72 -31.82 -4.85
N ILE A 42 -2.74 -30.50 -5.06
CA ILE A 42 -1.99 -29.53 -4.27
C ILE A 42 -2.42 -29.57 -2.79
N LEU A 43 -3.72 -29.63 -2.51
CA LEU A 43 -4.22 -29.70 -1.13
C LEU A 43 -3.79 -30.99 -0.42
N ARG A 44 -3.77 -32.12 -1.14
CA ARG A 44 -3.26 -33.39 -0.62
C ARG A 44 -1.75 -33.36 -0.39
N MET A 45 -1.01 -32.70 -1.27
CA MET A 45 0.45 -32.63 -1.19
C MET A 45 0.94 -31.72 -0.04
N TYR A 46 0.34 -30.54 0.10
CA TYR A 46 0.82 -29.53 1.06
C TYR A 46 0.11 -29.58 2.40
N MET A 47 -1.09 -30.17 2.46
CA MET A 47 -1.96 -30.26 3.64
C MET A 47 -1.98 -28.96 4.46
N PRO A 48 -2.48 -27.83 3.88
CA PRO A 48 -2.58 -26.60 4.64
C PRO A 48 -3.72 -26.66 5.66
N ASP A 49 -3.56 -25.99 6.80
CA ASP A 49 -4.57 -25.84 7.85
C ASP A 49 -5.63 -24.78 7.49
N LEU A 50 -5.25 -23.82 6.64
CA LEU A 50 -6.14 -22.78 6.11
C LEU A 50 -5.83 -22.51 4.64
N LEU A 51 -6.85 -22.49 3.78
CA LEU A 51 -6.72 -22.18 2.37
C LEU A 51 -7.54 -20.94 1.96
N TRP A 52 -6.89 -19.99 1.30
CA TRP A 52 -7.51 -18.82 0.67
C TRP A 52 -7.39 -18.91 -0.84
N VAL A 53 -8.47 -19.23 -1.54
CA VAL A 53 -8.49 -19.25 -3.01
C VAL A 53 -9.15 -18.01 -3.57
N GLN A 54 -8.55 -17.34 -4.58
CA GLN A 54 -9.12 -16.17 -5.26
C GLN A 54 -9.39 -16.44 -6.75
N GLU A 55 -10.22 -15.58 -7.35
CA GLU A 55 -10.57 -15.62 -8.79
C GLU A 55 -11.04 -16.99 -9.29
N THR A 56 -11.85 -17.70 -8.50
CA THR A 56 -12.35 -19.03 -8.87
C THR A 56 -13.22 -19.03 -10.13
N LYS A 57 -13.91 -17.92 -10.44
CA LYS A 57 -14.87 -17.80 -11.56
C LYS A 57 -16.01 -18.83 -11.53
N ILE A 58 -16.17 -19.57 -10.42
CA ILE A 58 -17.29 -20.50 -10.17
C ILE A 58 -18.41 -19.74 -9.45
N SER A 59 -19.67 -20.06 -9.76
CA SER A 59 -20.82 -19.52 -9.04
C SER A 59 -20.92 -20.04 -7.59
N SER A 60 -21.53 -19.27 -6.70
CA SER A 60 -21.65 -19.63 -5.27
C SER A 60 -22.33 -20.98 -5.01
N LYS A 61 -23.27 -21.38 -5.89
CA LYS A 61 -24.02 -22.64 -5.76
C LYS A 61 -23.20 -23.86 -6.17
N GLU A 62 -22.32 -23.72 -7.16
CA GLU A 62 -21.46 -24.81 -7.65
C GLU A 62 -20.27 -25.03 -6.72
N ILE A 63 -19.76 -23.97 -6.08
CA ILE A 63 -18.62 -24.06 -5.15
C ILE A 63 -18.92 -24.99 -3.97
N ILE A 64 -20.09 -24.91 -3.34
CA ILE A 64 -20.42 -25.76 -2.18
C ILE A 64 -20.54 -27.23 -2.57
N ARG A 65 -21.01 -27.51 -3.79
CA ARG A 65 -21.12 -28.87 -4.32
C ARG A 65 -19.74 -29.45 -4.67
N ASP A 66 -18.91 -28.67 -5.35
CA ASP A 66 -17.63 -29.12 -5.90
C ASP A 66 -16.50 -29.07 -4.85
N ALA A 67 -16.56 -28.20 -3.84
CA ALA A 67 -15.53 -28.12 -2.80
C ALA A 67 -15.50 -29.34 -1.86
N ARG A 68 -16.65 -30.02 -1.69
CA ARG A 68 -16.70 -31.35 -1.04
C ARG A 68 -15.85 -32.37 -1.79
N MET A 69 -15.79 -32.30 -3.12
CA MET A 69 -14.96 -33.19 -3.93
C MET A 69 -13.46 -33.00 -3.72
N TRP A 70 -13.04 -31.86 -3.15
CA TRP A 70 -11.63 -31.57 -2.90
C TRP A 70 -11.18 -32.08 -1.52
N ASN A 71 -12.04 -31.92 -0.50
CA ASN A 71 -11.88 -32.54 0.82
C ASN A 71 -13.19 -32.48 1.63
N ASP A 72 -13.76 -33.64 2.00
CA ASP A 72 -15.01 -33.74 2.77
C ASP A 72 -14.88 -33.31 4.24
N ASP A 73 -13.66 -33.27 4.78
CA ASP A 73 -13.41 -32.94 6.19
C ASP A 73 -13.31 -31.44 6.49
N TRP A 74 -13.51 -30.57 5.49
CA TRP A 74 -13.27 -29.12 5.58
C TRP A 74 -14.57 -28.31 5.66
N GLY A 75 -14.57 -27.27 6.50
CA GLY A 75 -15.60 -26.23 6.51
C GLY A 75 -15.33 -25.19 5.42
N TRP A 76 -16.37 -24.79 4.67
CA TRP A 76 -16.27 -23.84 3.56
C TRP A 76 -17.11 -22.59 3.83
N GLU A 77 -16.48 -21.40 3.82
CA GLU A 77 -17.15 -20.10 3.90
C GLU A 77 -16.95 -19.32 2.59
N LEU A 78 -18.03 -18.71 2.06
CA LEU A 78 -18.01 -17.98 0.79
C LEU A 78 -18.22 -16.48 1.01
N LEU A 79 -17.23 -15.68 0.64
CA LEU A 79 -17.33 -14.21 0.67
C LEU A 79 -17.66 -13.65 -0.73
N PRO A 80 -18.69 -12.80 -0.88
CA PRO A 80 -19.08 -12.25 -2.17
C PRO A 80 -18.06 -11.25 -2.72
N SER A 81 -17.92 -11.21 -4.05
CA SER A 81 -17.09 -10.22 -4.74
C SER A 81 -17.83 -8.89 -4.85
N ILE A 82 -17.22 -7.79 -4.41
CA ILE A 82 -17.69 -6.44 -4.70
C ILE A 82 -16.73 -5.83 -5.73
N GLY A 83 -17.21 -5.65 -6.98
CA GLY A 83 -16.45 -5.06 -8.10
C GLY A 83 -15.79 -6.07 -9.05
N GLN A 84 -15.68 -5.69 -10.33
CA GLN A 84 -14.93 -6.41 -11.35
C GLN A 84 -13.44 -6.04 -11.26
N SER A 85 -12.57 -7.01 -10.94
CA SER A 85 -11.13 -6.83 -11.09
C SER A 85 -10.70 -7.32 -12.47
N GLY A 86 -10.44 -6.38 -13.37
CA GLY A 86 -9.68 -6.63 -14.60
C GLY A 86 -8.35 -7.31 -14.24
N GLY A 87 -7.93 -8.28 -15.08
CA GLY A 87 -6.81 -9.17 -14.78
C GLY A 87 -5.55 -8.40 -14.37
N SER A 88 -5.15 -8.57 -13.10
CA SER A 88 -3.87 -8.06 -12.64
C SER A 88 -2.80 -9.14 -12.87
N PHE A 89 -1.70 -8.75 -13.53
CA PHE A 89 -0.45 -9.51 -13.50
C PHE A 89 0.12 -9.42 -12.08
N GLY A 90 -0.43 -10.23 -11.18
CA GLY A 90 -0.04 -10.26 -9.78
C GLY A 90 1.37 -10.80 -9.56
N ARG A 91 2.37 -9.92 -9.55
CA ARG A 91 3.41 -10.03 -8.49
C ARG A 91 2.72 -9.58 -7.21
N GLY A 92 1.96 -10.51 -6.63
CA GLY A 92 0.84 -10.21 -5.72
C GLY A 92 1.24 -9.44 -4.49
N LEU A 93 0.26 -8.71 -3.93
CA LEU A 93 0.31 -8.01 -2.63
C LEU A 93 1.14 -8.76 -1.57
N TRP A 94 1.02 -10.09 -1.52
CA TRP A 94 1.80 -10.95 -0.62
C TRP A 94 3.30 -10.89 -0.83
N LYS A 95 3.80 -10.80 -2.06
CA LYS A 95 5.24 -10.63 -2.30
C LYS A 95 5.72 -9.30 -1.72
N ALA A 96 4.94 -8.24 -1.85
CA ALA A 96 5.26 -6.94 -1.26
C ALA A 96 5.19 -6.98 0.29
N ILE A 97 4.20 -7.66 0.87
CA ILE A 97 4.11 -7.88 2.33
C ILE A 97 5.27 -8.76 2.82
N LEU A 98 5.65 -9.79 2.08
CA LEU A 98 6.74 -10.70 2.47
C LEU A 98 8.11 -10.01 2.42
N VAL A 99 8.30 -9.00 1.56
CA VAL A 99 9.52 -8.18 1.56
C VAL A 99 9.69 -7.45 2.89
N SER A 100 8.61 -7.09 3.58
CA SER A 100 8.65 -6.41 4.88
C SER A 100 8.58 -7.35 6.09
N ARG A 101 8.58 -8.67 5.86
CA ARG A 101 8.50 -9.70 6.90
C ARG A 101 9.64 -9.62 7.91
N ASP A 102 10.87 -9.54 7.43
CA ASP A 102 12.04 -9.59 8.31
C ASP A 102 12.11 -8.35 9.21
N VAL A 103 11.73 -7.19 8.65
CA VAL A 103 11.51 -5.94 9.40
C VAL A 103 10.46 -6.19 10.47
N PHE A 104 9.27 -6.70 10.11
CA PHE A 104 8.22 -6.95 11.09
C PHE A 104 8.69 -7.78 12.29
N PHE A 105 9.38 -8.90 12.06
CA PHE A 105 9.88 -9.75 13.16
C PHE A 105 10.99 -9.09 13.98
N GLU A 106 11.85 -8.25 13.40
CA GLU A 106 12.82 -7.43 14.14
C GLU A 106 12.17 -6.41 15.08
N GLY A 107 10.93 -6.02 14.80
CA GLY A 107 10.13 -5.13 15.63
C GLY A 107 9.44 -5.82 16.81
N ILE A 108 9.35 -7.16 16.82
CA ILE A 108 8.68 -7.91 17.89
C ILE A 108 9.64 -8.18 19.04
N GLU A 109 9.21 -7.83 20.25
CA GLU A 109 9.86 -8.19 21.50
C GLU A 109 8.91 -9.10 22.30
N HIS A 110 9.42 -10.25 22.72
CA HIS A 110 8.66 -11.25 23.47
C HIS A 110 8.89 -11.04 24.97
N ASN A 111 7.83 -10.68 25.69
CA ASN A 111 7.86 -10.59 27.14
C ASN A 111 7.42 -11.94 27.70
N VAL A 112 8.41 -12.67 28.21
CA VAL A 112 8.21 -14.03 28.72
C VAL A 112 7.60 -13.98 30.12
N GLN A 113 6.56 -14.79 30.32
CA GLN A 113 5.98 -15.10 31.62
C GLN A 113 6.17 -16.59 31.89
N ASP A 114 5.23 -17.44 31.47
CA ASP A 114 5.36 -18.90 31.63
C ASP A 114 6.33 -19.55 30.64
N GLY A 115 6.75 -18.84 29.58
CA GLY A 115 7.73 -19.31 28.60
C GLY A 115 7.25 -20.44 27.71
N ARG A 116 5.93 -20.71 27.66
CA ARG A 116 5.35 -21.77 26.81
C ARG A 116 5.12 -21.31 25.38
N GLY A 117 4.85 -20.03 25.18
CA GLY A 117 4.54 -19.43 23.87
C GLY A 117 5.77 -18.85 23.16
N THR A 118 6.91 -18.80 23.83
CA THR A 118 8.14 -18.16 23.33
C THR A 118 9.22 -19.21 23.09
N SER A 119 9.81 -19.21 21.90
CA SER A 119 10.95 -20.05 21.55
C SER A 119 12.21 -19.58 22.25
N PHE A 120 12.92 -20.50 22.91
CA PHE A 120 14.16 -20.19 23.61
C PHE A 120 15.23 -19.63 22.65
N TRP A 121 15.38 -20.22 21.46
CA TRP A 121 16.47 -19.87 20.54
C TRP A 121 16.09 -18.84 19.48
N HIS A 122 14.83 -18.84 19.05
CA HIS A 122 14.41 -18.18 17.81
C HIS A 122 13.63 -16.87 18.02
N ASP A 123 13.13 -16.62 19.23
CA ASP A 123 12.45 -15.37 19.56
C ASP A 123 13.37 -14.38 20.27
N VAL A 124 13.05 -13.08 20.14
CA VAL A 124 13.78 -12.00 20.83
C VAL A 124 13.11 -11.74 22.18
N TRP A 125 13.53 -12.51 23.18
CA TRP A 125 13.03 -12.41 24.56
C TRP A 125 14.11 -12.08 25.61
N CYS A 126 15.39 -12.17 25.24
CA CYS A 126 16.53 -11.88 26.11
C CYS A 126 17.52 -10.96 25.37
N GLY A 127 17.40 -9.65 25.62
CA GLY A 127 18.22 -8.62 24.96
C GLY A 127 17.65 -8.14 23.62
N GLN A 128 18.51 -7.87 22.64
CA GLN A 128 18.11 -7.24 21.36
C GLN A 128 18.04 -8.19 20.16
N PHE A 129 18.68 -9.35 20.27
CA PHE A 129 18.78 -10.35 19.20
C PHE A 129 18.36 -11.71 19.74
N THR A 130 18.01 -12.62 18.83
CA THR A 130 17.73 -14.02 19.19
C THR A 130 18.95 -14.67 19.82
N LEU A 131 18.76 -15.57 20.79
CA LEU A 131 19.87 -16.29 21.42
C LEU A 131 20.68 -17.11 20.39
N ALA A 132 20.03 -17.62 19.34
CA ALA A 132 20.71 -18.33 18.26
C ALA A 132 21.70 -17.45 17.47
N THR A 133 21.37 -16.16 17.28
CA THR A 133 22.24 -15.19 16.60
C THR A 133 23.36 -14.73 17.51
N ARG A 134 23.07 -14.51 18.80
CA ARG A 134 24.04 -14.02 19.78
C ARG A 134 25.05 -15.08 20.22
N PHE A 135 24.64 -16.35 20.29
CA PHE A 135 25.46 -17.47 20.75
C PHE A 135 25.48 -18.62 19.72
N PRO A 136 26.02 -18.39 18.51
CA PRO A 136 25.87 -19.32 17.39
C PRO A 136 26.66 -20.62 17.58
N ARG A 137 27.80 -20.58 18.31
CA ARG A 137 28.60 -21.78 18.57
C ARG A 137 27.90 -22.66 19.58
N PHE A 138 27.31 -22.06 20.59
CA PHE A 138 26.52 -22.77 21.59
C PHE A 138 25.21 -23.33 21.01
N TYR A 139 24.49 -22.53 20.21
CA TYR A 139 23.27 -22.96 19.50
C TYR A 139 23.50 -24.20 18.63
N ARG A 140 24.69 -24.35 18.02
CA ARG A 140 25.03 -25.54 17.22
C ARG A 140 24.83 -26.84 18.01
N HIS A 141 25.18 -26.82 19.29
CA HIS A 141 25.20 -27.98 20.19
C HIS A 141 23.94 -28.13 21.06
N ALA A 142 23.00 -27.20 20.96
CA ALA A 142 21.73 -27.24 21.68
C ALA A 142 20.95 -28.52 21.33
N ALA A 143 20.51 -29.26 22.36
CA ALA A 143 19.78 -30.51 22.19
C ALA A 143 18.35 -30.27 21.71
N ASN A 144 17.74 -29.20 22.22
CA ASN A 144 16.39 -28.76 21.89
C ASN A 144 16.45 -27.35 21.28
N LYS A 145 16.39 -27.27 19.95
CA LYS A 145 16.44 -26.00 19.22
C LYS A 145 15.08 -25.35 19.05
N GLN A 146 14.02 -26.16 19.14
CA GLN A 146 12.63 -25.74 18.91
C GLN A 146 11.84 -25.63 20.23
N GLY A 147 12.49 -25.85 21.36
CA GLY A 147 11.88 -25.79 22.68
C GLY A 147 11.43 -24.40 23.06
N GLY A 148 10.34 -24.34 23.82
CA GLY A 148 9.93 -23.11 24.50
C GLY A 148 10.88 -22.75 25.64
N VAL A 149 10.87 -21.49 26.07
CA VAL A 149 11.70 -21.01 27.18
C VAL A 149 11.52 -21.85 28.45
N HIS A 150 10.30 -22.28 28.76
CA HIS A 150 9.98 -23.11 29.93
C HIS A 150 10.69 -24.47 29.95
N GLU A 151 11.00 -25.06 28.78
CA GLU A 151 11.70 -26.35 28.69
C GLU A 151 13.18 -26.22 29.04
N HIS A 152 13.67 -24.98 29.09
CA HIS A 152 15.03 -24.61 29.44
C HIS A 152 15.13 -23.98 30.83
N PHE A 153 14.05 -23.98 31.62
CA PHE A 153 14.02 -23.51 33.01
C PHE A 153 13.48 -24.61 33.92
N ILE A 154 14.37 -25.30 34.62
CA ILE A 154 14.04 -26.49 35.43
C ILE A 154 14.40 -26.18 36.88
N SER A 155 13.44 -26.39 37.80
CA SER A 155 13.68 -26.24 39.24
C SER A 155 14.29 -24.88 39.62
N ASN A 156 13.82 -23.80 38.99
CA ASN A 156 14.32 -22.42 39.14
C ASN A 156 15.76 -22.19 38.64
N GLU A 157 16.27 -23.06 37.78
CA GLU A 157 17.59 -22.93 37.18
C GLU A 157 17.53 -23.01 35.65
N TRP A 158 18.30 -22.14 34.98
CA TRP A 158 18.43 -22.15 33.52
C TRP A 158 19.25 -23.35 33.05
N CYS A 159 18.61 -24.23 32.28
CA CYS A 159 19.16 -25.45 31.71
C CYS A 159 19.08 -25.42 30.17
N PRO A 160 20.05 -24.80 29.47
CA PRO A 160 20.03 -24.71 28.00
C PRO A 160 20.16 -26.07 27.27
N ASN A 161 20.39 -27.18 28.00
CA ASN A 161 20.44 -28.56 27.51
C ASN A 161 21.35 -28.76 26.29
N ILE A 162 22.66 -28.90 26.53
CA ILE A 162 23.67 -29.17 25.49
C ILE A 162 23.97 -30.66 25.33
N ARG A 163 24.17 -31.10 24.08
CA ARG A 163 24.56 -32.49 23.78
C ARG A 163 26.01 -32.80 24.13
N ARG A 164 26.85 -31.77 24.23
CA ARG A 164 28.30 -31.90 24.45
C ARG A 164 28.66 -31.52 25.88
N ARG A 165 29.26 -32.43 26.65
CA ARG A 165 29.62 -32.21 28.06
C ARG A 165 30.91 -31.41 28.28
N ASN A 166 31.79 -31.35 27.28
CA ASN A 166 33.09 -30.69 27.37
C ASN A 166 33.19 -29.53 26.36
N LEU A 167 32.78 -28.33 26.77
CA LEU A 167 33.00 -27.08 26.03
C LEU A 167 34.43 -26.57 26.31
N ARG A 168 35.14 -26.06 25.29
CA ARG A 168 36.51 -25.54 25.45
C ARG A 168 36.68 -24.21 24.75
N GLY A 169 37.59 -23.38 25.26
CA GLY A 169 37.94 -22.08 24.68
C GLY A 169 36.72 -21.17 24.52
N ASP A 170 36.51 -20.66 23.31
CA ASP A 170 35.41 -19.75 22.98
C ASP A 170 34.01 -20.32 23.27
N GLU A 171 33.81 -21.64 23.20
CA GLU A 171 32.51 -22.26 23.50
C GLU A 171 32.15 -22.16 24.99
N ALA A 172 33.14 -22.23 25.87
CA ALA A 172 32.95 -22.07 27.31
C ALA A 172 32.66 -20.61 27.68
N ARG A 173 33.27 -19.67 26.95
CA ARG A 173 33.02 -18.23 27.10
C ARG A 173 31.60 -17.85 26.68
N GLU A 174 31.13 -18.32 25.51
CA GLU A 174 29.73 -18.11 25.10
C GLU A 174 28.73 -18.69 26.11
N MET A 175 29.05 -19.82 26.76
CA MET A 175 28.21 -20.40 27.81
C MET A 175 28.16 -19.51 29.07
N GLN A 176 29.30 -18.96 29.49
CA GLN A 176 29.34 -18.02 30.62
C GLN A 176 28.53 -16.76 30.30
N ASP A 177 28.68 -16.22 29.09
CA ASP A 177 27.95 -15.03 28.64
C ASP A 177 26.44 -15.28 28.53
N LEU A 178 26.03 -16.45 28.04
CA LEU A 178 24.63 -16.87 28.00
C LEU A 178 24.07 -17.02 29.42
N THR A 179 24.80 -17.72 30.29
CA THR A 179 24.38 -17.92 31.69
C THR A 179 24.21 -16.58 32.38
N ALA A 180 25.19 -15.68 32.27
CA ALA A 180 25.12 -14.34 32.85
C ALA A 180 23.94 -13.52 32.31
N ALA A 181 23.59 -13.67 31.03
CA ALA A 181 22.42 -13.01 30.43
C ALA A 181 21.09 -13.58 30.95
N LEU A 182 21.05 -14.86 31.33
CA LEU A 182 19.85 -15.55 31.82
C LEU A 182 19.67 -15.45 33.33
N THR A 183 20.75 -15.41 34.13
CA THR A 183 20.72 -15.33 35.60
C THR A 183 19.73 -14.30 36.18
N PRO A 184 19.58 -13.07 35.66
CA PRO A 184 18.64 -12.11 36.23
C PRO A 184 17.16 -12.40 35.88
N LEU A 185 16.88 -13.42 35.07
CA LEU A 185 15.54 -13.73 34.57
C LEU A 185 14.96 -14.91 35.35
N SER A 186 13.67 -14.82 35.67
CA SER A 186 12.85 -15.91 36.21
C SER A 186 11.55 -16.00 35.42
N LEU A 187 10.96 -17.20 35.38
CA LEU A 187 9.61 -17.38 34.86
C LEU A 187 8.58 -17.07 35.94
N GLU A 188 7.43 -16.55 35.53
CA GLU A 188 6.30 -16.21 36.39
C GLU A 188 5.03 -16.91 35.87
N ASP A 189 4.05 -17.09 36.74
CA ASP A 189 2.75 -17.63 36.34
C ASP A 189 1.98 -16.57 35.52
N GLY A 190 1.87 -16.80 34.22
CA GLY A 190 1.14 -15.92 33.33
C GLY A 190 1.37 -16.21 31.85
N ARG A 191 0.61 -15.55 30.98
CA ARG A 191 0.70 -15.77 29.53
C ARG A 191 1.74 -14.85 28.92
N ASP A 192 2.68 -15.44 28.17
CA ASP A 192 3.61 -14.70 27.31
C ASP A 192 2.87 -13.63 26.48
N ASN A 193 3.45 -12.43 26.38
CA ASN A 193 2.89 -11.34 25.60
C ASN A 193 3.93 -10.72 24.67
N TRP A 194 3.44 -10.03 23.63
CA TRP A 194 4.30 -9.41 22.62
C TRP A 194 4.25 -7.90 22.76
N SER A 195 5.39 -7.28 22.50
CA SER A 195 5.54 -5.84 22.49
C SER A 195 6.24 -5.38 21.23
N TRP A 196 6.01 -4.12 20.88
CA TRP A 196 6.54 -3.51 19.68
C TRP A 196 7.71 -2.58 20.00
N ARG A 197 8.88 -2.90 19.47
CA ARG A 197 10.14 -2.18 19.72
C ARG A 197 10.11 -0.72 19.29
N TRP A 198 9.43 -0.41 18.19
CA TRP A 198 9.55 0.89 17.52
C TRP A 198 8.56 1.95 17.99
N THR A 199 7.79 1.66 19.03
CA THR A 199 6.88 2.61 19.67
C THR A 199 7.15 2.68 21.17
N LYS A 200 6.97 3.86 21.76
CA LYS A 200 7.19 4.07 23.20
C LYS A 200 6.14 3.36 24.05
N ASN A 201 4.92 3.25 23.55
CA ASN A 201 3.81 2.56 24.21
C ASN A 201 3.82 1.04 23.99
N LYS A 202 4.84 0.50 23.31
CA LYS A 202 5.00 -0.94 23.03
C LYS A 202 3.87 -1.56 22.20
N GLU A 203 3.03 -0.76 21.55
CA GLU A 203 1.96 -1.22 20.68
C GLU A 203 2.36 -1.17 19.20
N PHE A 204 1.93 -2.16 18.44
CA PHE A 204 2.14 -2.20 16.99
C PHE A 204 1.39 -1.06 16.29
N SER A 205 2.06 -0.38 15.36
CA SER A 205 1.39 0.48 14.39
C SER A 205 1.99 0.33 13.01
N VAL A 206 1.13 0.29 11.98
CA VAL A 206 1.55 0.22 10.58
C VAL A 206 2.49 1.37 10.23
N LYS A 207 2.24 2.58 10.77
CA LYS A 207 3.10 3.75 10.58
C LYS A 207 4.53 3.50 11.07
N SER A 208 4.70 3.02 12.30
CA SER A 208 6.04 2.74 12.86
C SER A 208 6.77 1.64 12.10
N MET A 209 6.04 0.61 11.66
CA MET A 209 6.57 -0.48 10.85
C MET A 209 7.05 0.00 9.49
N TYR A 210 6.23 0.81 8.82
CA TYR A 210 6.57 1.41 7.53
C TYR A 210 7.80 2.32 7.62
N ILE A 211 7.91 3.14 8.67
CA ILE A 211 9.10 3.98 8.89
C ILE A 211 10.36 3.13 9.10
N ALA A 212 10.29 2.04 9.87
CA ALA A 212 11.42 1.14 10.07
C ALA A 212 11.81 0.42 8.77
N PHE A 213 10.81 0.00 7.98
CA PHE A 213 11.02 -0.58 6.66
C PHE A 213 11.79 0.37 5.73
N LEU A 214 11.35 1.63 5.64
CA LEU A 214 12.02 2.66 4.83
C LEU A 214 13.45 2.97 5.33
N LYS A 215 13.70 2.93 6.64
CA LYS A 215 15.04 3.18 7.20
C LYS A 215 16.03 2.07 6.87
N ARG A 216 15.57 0.82 6.83
CA ARG A 216 16.39 -0.35 6.49
C ARG A 216 16.80 -0.33 5.02
N ASP A 217 15.87 0.08 4.15
CA ASP A 217 16.06 0.06 2.71
C ASP A 217 16.25 1.49 2.17
N ARG A 218 17.49 1.99 2.24
CA ARG A 218 17.85 3.35 1.76
C ARG A 218 17.54 3.56 0.27
N GLU A 219 17.39 2.48 -0.50
CA GLU A 219 17.04 2.54 -1.93
C GLU A 219 15.57 2.93 -2.16
N TYR A 220 14.69 2.70 -1.17
CA TYR A 220 13.25 2.99 -1.25
C TYR A 220 12.77 4.07 -0.28
N ALA A 221 13.66 4.63 0.55
CA ALA A 221 13.32 5.77 1.40
C ALA A 221 12.94 6.96 0.49
N PRO A 222 11.65 7.33 0.37
CA PRO A 222 11.32 8.55 -0.34
C PRO A 222 12.00 9.72 0.38
N PRO A 223 12.38 10.79 -0.35
CA PRO A 223 12.79 12.02 0.29
C PRO A 223 11.77 12.37 1.37
N LEU A 224 12.24 12.78 2.54
CA LEU A 224 11.44 13.27 3.66
C LEU A 224 10.69 14.58 3.33
N GLU A 225 10.43 14.86 2.05
CA GLU A 225 9.53 15.92 1.68
C GLU A 225 8.13 15.52 2.13
N GLU A 226 7.58 16.35 3.02
CA GLU A 226 6.26 16.11 3.58
C GLU A 226 5.23 15.97 2.45
N PHE A 227 4.46 14.89 2.52
CA PHE A 227 3.37 14.67 1.56
C PHE A 227 2.37 15.83 1.69
N PRO A 228 1.96 16.48 0.58
CA PRO A 228 1.13 17.69 0.62
C PRO A 228 -0.34 17.35 0.94
N TYR A 229 -0.60 16.91 2.18
CA TYR A 229 -1.88 16.36 2.61
C TYR A 229 -3.06 17.29 2.34
N LYS A 230 -2.91 18.58 2.66
CA LYS A 230 -3.97 19.57 2.47
C LYS A 230 -4.33 19.77 1.00
N ALA A 231 -3.31 19.88 0.14
CA ALA A 231 -3.52 20.05 -1.30
C ALA A 231 -4.20 18.83 -1.94
N VAL A 232 -3.99 17.62 -1.41
CA VAL A 232 -4.59 16.40 -1.99
C VAL A 232 -5.95 16.07 -1.38
N TRP A 233 -6.08 16.13 -0.05
CA TRP A 233 -7.21 15.56 0.67
C TRP A 233 -8.18 16.59 1.24
N GLU A 234 -7.72 17.77 1.66
CA GLU A 234 -8.58 18.82 2.25
C GLU A 234 -9.25 19.70 1.18
N VAL A 235 -8.77 19.68 -0.06
CA VAL A 235 -9.42 20.39 -1.16
C VAL A 235 -10.81 19.81 -1.49
N SER A 236 -11.77 20.69 -1.77
CA SER A 236 -13.14 20.31 -2.10
C SER A 236 -13.27 19.95 -3.57
N ILE A 237 -12.91 18.72 -3.95
CA ILE A 237 -13.06 18.16 -5.31
C ILE A 237 -13.56 16.71 -5.23
N PRO A 238 -14.06 16.12 -6.33
CA PRO A 238 -14.48 14.73 -6.35
C PRO A 238 -13.39 13.73 -5.95
N THR A 239 -13.77 12.65 -5.27
CA THR A 239 -12.83 11.65 -4.71
C THR A 239 -11.99 10.96 -5.78
N ASN A 240 -12.54 10.67 -6.96
CA ASN A 240 -11.78 10.10 -8.08
C ASN A 240 -10.65 11.05 -8.56
N VAL A 241 -10.88 12.36 -8.49
CA VAL A 241 -9.88 13.37 -8.81
C VAL A 241 -8.83 13.42 -7.70
N LYS A 242 -9.21 13.34 -6.42
CA LYS A 242 -8.24 13.25 -5.31
C LYS A 242 -7.29 12.06 -5.46
N LEU A 243 -7.82 10.90 -5.86
CA LEU A 243 -7.01 9.71 -6.14
C LEU A 243 -6.05 9.92 -7.32
N PHE A 244 -6.50 10.57 -8.39
CA PHE A 244 -5.65 10.95 -9.50
C PHE A 244 -4.55 11.92 -9.08
N ILE A 245 -4.87 12.96 -8.31
CA ILE A 245 -3.90 13.94 -7.82
C ILE A 245 -2.92 13.30 -6.85
N TRP A 246 -3.37 12.39 -5.98
CA TRP A 246 -2.48 11.57 -5.14
C TRP A 246 -1.48 10.79 -6.01
N ALA A 247 -1.94 10.09 -7.04
CA ALA A 247 -1.05 9.37 -7.95
C ALA A 247 -0.10 10.31 -8.71
N LEU A 248 -0.57 11.51 -9.06
CA LEU A 248 0.22 12.53 -9.76
C LEU A 248 1.33 13.09 -8.88
N VAL A 249 1.04 13.39 -7.61
CA VAL A 249 1.99 13.90 -6.61
C VAL A 249 3.09 12.87 -6.32
N TRP A 250 2.77 11.58 -6.39
CA TRP A 250 3.74 10.48 -6.27
C TRP A 250 4.47 10.15 -7.58
N GLU A 251 4.22 10.90 -8.65
CA GLU A 251 4.75 10.63 -10.00
C GLU A 251 4.42 9.22 -10.51
N ARG A 252 3.24 8.69 -10.16
CA ARG A 252 2.78 7.33 -10.51
C ARG A 252 1.65 7.27 -11.52
N VAL A 253 1.24 8.40 -12.08
CA VAL A 253 0.25 8.44 -13.19
C VAL A 253 0.80 7.70 -14.41
N LEU A 254 -0.08 7.06 -15.18
CA LEU A 254 0.27 6.17 -16.30
C LEU A 254 0.63 6.94 -17.59
N THR A 255 1.52 7.91 -17.48
CA THR A 255 2.22 8.51 -18.63
C THR A 255 3.12 7.47 -19.29
N VAL A 256 3.47 7.67 -20.57
CA VAL A 256 4.23 6.67 -21.34
C VAL A 256 5.60 6.38 -20.73
N ASP A 257 6.32 7.39 -20.23
CA ASP A 257 7.57 7.22 -19.48
C ASP A 257 7.42 6.29 -18.26
N ASN A 258 6.34 6.46 -17.50
CA ASN A 258 6.01 5.65 -16.33
C ASN A 258 5.54 4.22 -16.66
N LEU A 259 4.95 4.03 -17.84
CA LEU A 259 4.66 2.68 -18.35
C LEU A 259 5.98 2.01 -18.77
N ASN A 260 6.85 2.73 -19.47
CA ASN A 260 8.13 2.19 -19.90
C ASN A 260 9.04 1.82 -18.71
N SER A 261 9.05 2.63 -17.64
CA SER A 261 9.78 2.30 -16.40
C SER A 261 9.22 1.06 -15.68
N ARG A 262 7.97 0.67 -15.96
CA ARG A 262 7.34 -0.56 -15.46
C ARG A 262 7.52 -1.77 -16.39
N GLY A 263 8.31 -1.63 -17.45
CA GLY A 263 8.64 -2.70 -18.39
C GLY A 263 7.69 -2.82 -19.59
N PHE A 264 6.82 -1.84 -19.83
CA PHE A 264 6.13 -1.76 -21.12
C PHE A 264 7.08 -1.21 -22.19
N CYS A 265 6.84 -1.55 -23.46
CA CYS A 265 7.64 -1.05 -24.59
C CYS A 265 6.73 -0.23 -25.51
N ILE A 266 6.51 1.04 -25.14
CA ILE A 266 5.62 1.95 -25.87
C ILE A 266 6.47 3.11 -26.41
N PRO A 267 6.37 3.45 -27.71
CA PRO A 267 7.03 4.62 -28.26
C PRO A 267 6.62 5.88 -27.52
N ASN A 268 7.58 6.55 -26.88
CA ASN A 268 7.27 7.71 -26.05
C ASN A 268 7.15 8.98 -26.90
N ARG A 269 5.92 9.44 -27.13
CA ARG A 269 5.63 10.71 -27.79
C ARG A 269 4.37 11.31 -27.22
N CYS A 270 4.45 12.56 -26.77
CA CYS A 270 3.32 13.30 -26.25
C CYS A 270 2.22 13.42 -27.30
N VAL A 271 1.01 12.95 -26.97
CA VAL A 271 -0.12 12.95 -27.90
C VAL A 271 -0.67 14.35 -28.20
N LEU A 272 -0.46 15.30 -27.27
CA LEU A 272 -0.95 16.67 -27.40
C LEU A 272 -0.09 17.52 -28.36
N CYS A 273 1.24 17.54 -28.16
CA CYS A 273 2.13 18.36 -28.97
C CYS A 273 2.76 17.61 -30.14
N LYS A 274 2.83 16.27 -30.05
CA LYS A 274 3.51 15.39 -31.01
C LYS A 274 4.98 15.76 -31.27
N ARG A 275 5.66 16.46 -30.34
CA ARG A 275 7.04 16.97 -30.53
C ARG A 275 8.04 16.41 -29.54
N SER A 276 7.64 16.18 -28.30
CA SER A 276 8.51 15.72 -27.21
C SER A 276 7.97 14.45 -26.59
N GLU A 277 8.76 13.83 -25.72
CA GLU A 277 8.35 12.68 -24.90
C GLU A 277 7.22 13.06 -23.93
N GLU A 278 6.31 12.13 -23.69
CA GLU A 278 5.27 12.25 -22.65
C GLU A 278 5.89 11.91 -21.29
N THR A 279 6.03 12.93 -20.46
CA THR A 279 6.31 12.82 -19.02
C THR A 279 5.21 13.55 -18.25
N ILE A 280 5.10 13.33 -16.94
CA ILE A 280 4.15 14.08 -16.09
C ILE A 280 4.39 15.59 -16.21
N HIS A 281 5.64 16.04 -16.08
CA HIS A 281 6.00 17.46 -16.22
C HIS A 281 5.64 18.00 -17.60
N HIS A 282 5.97 17.25 -18.66
CA HIS A 282 5.66 17.67 -20.01
C HIS A 282 4.16 17.78 -20.25
N LEU A 283 3.42 16.70 -19.99
CA LEU A 283 1.98 16.64 -20.26
C LEU A 283 1.20 17.77 -19.57
N PHE A 284 1.52 18.05 -18.31
CA PHE A 284 0.74 18.98 -17.49
C PHE A 284 1.28 20.40 -17.42
N LEU A 285 2.57 20.64 -17.69
CA LEU A 285 3.19 21.97 -17.54
C LEU A 285 3.95 22.42 -18.79
N SER A 286 4.97 21.67 -19.24
CA SER A 286 5.90 22.19 -20.26
C SER A 286 5.48 21.99 -21.71
N CYS A 287 4.49 21.13 -21.98
CA CYS A 287 3.92 20.91 -23.30
C CYS A 287 3.41 22.24 -23.90
N PRO A 288 3.84 22.62 -25.12
CA PRO A 288 3.40 23.88 -25.74
C PRO A 288 1.88 24.01 -25.83
N THR A 289 1.18 22.93 -26.15
CA THR A 289 -0.28 22.87 -26.20
C THR A 289 -0.90 23.11 -24.82
N THR A 290 -0.32 22.52 -23.78
CA THR A 290 -0.77 22.70 -22.39
C THR A 290 -0.50 24.11 -21.86
N LYS A 291 0.66 24.70 -22.19
CA LYS A 291 0.98 26.10 -21.83
C LYS A 291 -0.05 27.08 -22.39
N LEU A 292 -0.54 26.83 -23.62
CA LEU A 292 -1.59 27.62 -24.24
C LEU A 292 -2.93 27.52 -23.50
N ILE A 293 -3.26 26.36 -22.92
CA ILE A 293 -4.46 26.17 -22.09
C ILE A 293 -4.32 26.96 -20.78
N TRP A 294 -3.18 26.81 -20.09
CA TRP A 294 -2.92 27.57 -18.86
C TRP A 294 -2.99 29.07 -19.10
N ARG A 295 -2.42 29.56 -20.20
CA ARG A 295 -2.47 30.98 -20.57
C ARG A 295 -3.90 31.49 -20.73
N ASP A 296 -4.79 30.74 -21.38
CA ASP A 296 -6.18 31.20 -21.57
C ASP A 296 -6.98 31.20 -20.27
N LEU A 297 -6.70 30.24 -19.39
CA LEU A 297 -7.42 30.12 -18.13
C LEU A 297 -6.92 31.06 -17.04
N THR A 298 -5.64 31.44 -17.08
CA THR A 298 -5.02 32.25 -16.02
C THR A 298 -4.59 33.64 -16.50
N GLY A 299 -4.69 33.92 -17.80
CA GLY A 299 -4.33 35.22 -18.38
C GLY A 299 -2.88 35.61 -18.09
N HIS A 300 -2.68 36.84 -17.63
CA HIS A 300 -1.36 37.38 -17.28
C HIS A 300 -0.68 36.66 -16.09
N MET A 301 -1.42 35.89 -15.26
CA MET A 301 -0.86 35.15 -14.12
C MET A 301 0.06 33.99 -14.54
N ALA A 302 -0.21 33.33 -15.67
CA ALA A 302 0.67 32.28 -16.18
C ALA A 302 2.12 32.77 -16.37
N ARG A 303 2.29 34.06 -16.70
CA ARG A 303 3.58 34.71 -16.88
C ARG A 303 4.17 35.29 -15.60
N MET A 304 3.35 35.92 -14.74
CA MET A 304 3.87 36.58 -13.53
C MET A 304 4.23 35.59 -12.41
N ASN A 305 3.50 34.47 -12.30
CA ASN A 305 3.71 33.50 -11.22
C ASN A 305 4.38 32.20 -11.68
N GLY A 306 4.80 32.13 -12.95
CA GLY A 306 5.53 30.97 -13.46
C GLY A 306 4.75 29.64 -13.31
N ILE A 307 3.42 29.64 -13.49
CA ILE A 307 2.58 28.44 -13.30
C ILE A 307 3.11 27.23 -14.09
N THR A 308 3.60 27.49 -15.31
CA THR A 308 4.16 26.45 -16.20
C THR A 308 5.68 26.29 -16.08
N GLU A 309 6.31 27.07 -15.19
CA GLU A 309 7.75 27.11 -14.94
C GLU A 309 8.14 26.32 -13.69
N HIS A 310 7.16 25.87 -12.90
CA HIS A 310 7.40 24.94 -11.81
C HIS A 310 8.04 23.63 -12.30
N THR A 311 8.86 23.04 -11.42
CA THR A 311 9.59 21.80 -11.71
C THR A 311 8.70 20.56 -11.73
N SER A 312 7.50 20.61 -11.13
CA SER A 312 6.52 19.52 -11.16
C SER A 312 5.11 20.05 -10.87
N PRO A 313 4.04 19.32 -11.25
CA PRO A 313 2.70 19.72 -10.87
C PRO A 313 2.47 19.67 -9.35
N ARG A 314 3.23 18.84 -8.61
CA ARG A 314 3.24 18.90 -7.13
C ARG A 314 3.66 20.28 -6.64
N ASN A 315 4.76 20.82 -7.17
CA ASN A 315 5.26 22.13 -6.77
C ASN A 315 4.33 23.25 -7.23
N MET A 316 3.68 23.11 -8.38
CA MET A 316 2.62 24.03 -8.82
C MET A 316 1.42 24.04 -7.85
N LEU A 317 0.95 22.88 -7.38
CA LEU A 317 -0.17 22.81 -6.44
C LEU A 317 0.17 23.42 -5.08
N LEU A 318 1.39 23.21 -4.58
CA LEU A 318 1.87 23.76 -3.32
C LEU A 318 2.07 25.29 -3.35
N ASN A 319 2.46 25.82 -4.51
CA ASN A 319 2.72 27.25 -4.71
C ASN A 319 1.62 27.91 -5.55
N TRP A 320 0.39 27.35 -5.52
CA TRP A 320 -0.71 27.91 -6.28
C TRP A 320 -1.04 29.32 -5.74
N PRO A 321 -0.99 30.37 -6.58
CA PRO A 321 -1.14 31.74 -6.12
C PRO A 321 -2.56 31.98 -5.59
N THR A 322 -2.68 32.81 -4.57
CA THR A 322 -3.99 33.27 -4.08
C THR A 322 -4.57 34.32 -5.03
N LEU A 323 -5.89 34.32 -5.18
CA LEU A 323 -6.63 35.32 -5.96
C LEU A 323 -7.37 36.25 -5.01
N ASN A 324 -7.25 37.57 -5.21
CA ASN A 324 -7.98 38.58 -4.45
C ASN A 324 -9.43 38.73 -4.97
N ALA A 325 -10.15 37.61 -4.98
CA ALA A 325 -11.56 37.55 -5.36
C ALA A 325 -12.41 37.11 -4.15
N ARG A 326 -13.72 37.24 -4.26
CA ARG A 326 -14.67 36.72 -3.27
C ARG A 326 -15.74 35.88 -3.96
N GLY A 327 -16.33 34.97 -3.21
CA GLY A 327 -17.45 34.14 -3.68
C GLY A 327 -17.01 33.20 -4.80
N ILE A 328 -17.70 33.27 -5.94
CA ILE A 328 -17.52 32.29 -7.03
C ILE A 328 -16.15 32.37 -7.71
N GLY A 329 -15.54 33.56 -7.80
CA GLY A 329 -14.21 33.74 -8.40
C GLY A 329 -13.12 33.04 -7.57
N GLU A 330 -13.12 33.28 -6.26
CA GLU A 330 -12.20 32.64 -5.31
C GLU A 330 -12.38 31.12 -5.29
N ALA A 331 -13.64 30.66 -5.23
CA ALA A 331 -13.95 29.22 -5.23
C ALA A 331 -13.50 28.56 -6.54
N SER A 332 -13.78 29.17 -7.69
CA SER A 332 -13.35 28.69 -9.02
C SER A 332 -11.83 28.62 -9.12
N TRP A 333 -11.13 29.66 -8.65
CA TRP A 333 -9.67 29.74 -8.69
C TRP A 333 -9.00 28.67 -7.81
N SER A 334 -9.57 28.39 -6.64
CA SER A 334 -9.04 27.39 -5.70
C SER A 334 -9.04 25.97 -6.27
N ILE A 335 -10.01 25.64 -7.14
CA ILE A 335 -10.13 24.30 -7.75
C ILE A 335 -9.59 24.23 -9.18
N LEU A 336 -9.34 25.38 -9.83
CA LEU A 336 -8.84 25.49 -11.19
C LEU A 336 -7.66 24.55 -11.49
N PRO A 337 -6.58 24.49 -10.68
CA PRO A 337 -5.44 23.66 -11.06
C PRO A 337 -5.80 22.17 -11.09
N TYR A 338 -6.63 21.71 -10.16
CA TYR A 338 -7.09 20.32 -10.10
C TYR A 338 -7.97 19.96 -11.30
N VAL A 339 -8.87 20.88 -11.71
CA VAL A 339 -9.72 20.69 -12.87
C VAL A 339 -8.89 20.62 -14.15
N VAL A 340 -7.92 21.51 -14.33
CA VAL A 340 -7.08 21.53 -15.53
C VAL A 340 -6.27 20.23 -15.64
N LEU A 341 -5.62 19.81 -14.56
CA LEU A 341 -4.87 18.54 -14.54
C LEU A 341 -5.77 17.35 -14.87
N TRP A 342 -6.98 17.30 -14.30
CA TRP A 342 -7.95 16.24 -14.57
C TRP A 342 -8.46 16.23 -16.01
N VAL A 343 -8.82 17.40 -16.55
CA VAL A 343 -9.32 17.53 -17.92
C VAL A 343 -8.23 17.17 -18.93
N LEU A 344 -7.00 17.64 -18.74
CA LEU A 344 -5.86 17.28 -19.59
C LEU A 344 -5.62 15.77 -19.59
N TRP A 345 -5.72 15.12 -18.41
CA TRP A 345 -5.60 13.68 -18.29
C TRP A 345 -6.69 12.93 -19.07
N ASN A 346 -7.95 13.37 -18.96
CA ASN A 346 -9.06 12.76 -19.68
C ASN A 346 -8.95 12.97 -21.19
N VAL A 347 -8.63 14.19 -21.64
CA VAL A 347 -8.44 14.49 -23.08
C VAL A 347 -7.30 13.65 -23.65
N ARG A 348 -6.19 13.51 -22.91
CA ARG A 348 -5.08 12.62 -23.31
C ARG A 348 -5.55 11.17 -23.45
N ASN A 349 -6.36 10.67 -22.51
CA ASN A 349 -6.87 9.30 -22.57
C ASN A 349 -7.88 9.10 -23.71
N GLU A 350 -8.78 10.05 -23.94
CA GLU A 350 -9.74 10.03 -25.06
C GLU A 350 -9.00 9.96 -26.41
N ILE A 351 -7.92 10.72 -26.59
CA ILE A 351 -7.10 10.67 -27.80
C ILE A 351 -6.47 9.29 -28.02
N ILE A 352 -6.05 8.61 -26.94
CA ILE A 352 -5.35 7.32 -27.02
C ILE A 352 -6.32 6.15 -27.19
N PHE A 353 -7.45 6.16 -26.49
CA PHE A 353 -8.33 5.00 -26.37
C PHE A 353 -9.62 5.12 -27.19
N ASP A 354 -10.09 6.35 -27.44
CA ASP A 354 -11.42 6.62 -27.99
C ASP A 354 -11.38 7.36 -29.34
N ASN A 355 -10.21 7.38 -30.01
CA ASN A 355 -9.97 8.17 -31.23
C ASN A 355 -10.35 9.65 -31.10
N GLY A 356 -10.24 10.20 -29.88
CA GLY A 356 -10.54 11.58 -29.59
C GLY A 356 -9.63 12.56 -30.34
N GLY A 357 -10.15 13.76 -30.60
CA GLY A 357 -9.38 14.88 -31.12
C GLY A 357 -8.94 15.85 -30.03
N PHE A 358 -7.91 16.64 -30.31
CA PHE A 358 -7.57 17.80 -29.48
C PHE A 358 -8.10 19.08 -30.13
N GLU A 359 -8.99 19.78 -29.42
CA GLU A 359 -9.47 21.10 -29.81
C GLU A 359 -9.42 22.03 -28.60
N ARG A 360 -8.59 23.07 -28.69
CA ARG A 360 -8.27 23.97 -27.57
C ARG A 360 -9.52 24.57 -26.95
N GLU A 361 -10.42 25.12 -27.76
CA GLU A 361 -11.63 25.80 -27.29
C GLU A 361 -12.56 24.84 -26.53
N LEU A 362 -12.71 23.61 -27.02
CA LEU A 362 -13.49 22.57 -26.33
C LEU A 362 -12.86 22.19 -25.00
N VAL A 363 -11.53 22.14 -24.90
CA VAL A 363 -10.83 21.88 -23.64
C VAL A 363 -11.08 23.01 -22.64
N ILE A 364 -10.97 24.27 -23.06
CA ILE A 364 -11.27 25.44 -22.20
C ILE A 364 -12.72 25.39 -21.71
N LYS A 365 -13.67 25.13 -22.62
CA LYS A 365 -15.09 24.98 -22.30
C LYS A 365 -15.31 23.85 -21.30
N ARG A 366 -14.68 22.69 -21.50
CA ARG A 366 -14.77 21.53 -20.61
C ARG A 366 -14.23 21.84 -19.22
N VAL A 367 -13.12 22.58 -19.10
CA VAL A 367 -12.60 23.06 -17.81
C VAL A 367 -13.62 23.93 -17.10
N LYS A 368 -14.14 24.97 -17.76
CA LYS A 368 -15.12 25.90 -17.19
C LYS A 368 -16.41 25.18 -16.75
N CYS A 369 -16.95 24.29 -17.58
CA CYS A 369 -18.12 23.48 -17.22
C CYS A 369 -17.84 22.52 -16.05
N THR A 370 -16.63 21.97 -15.96
CA THR A 370 -16.25 21.07 -14.84
C THR A 370 -16.13 21.85 -13.54
N ILE A 371 -15.53 23.05 -13.55
CA ILE A 371 -15.51 23.97 -12.41
C ILE A 371 -16.93 24.23 -11.94
N TRP A 372 -17.82 24.62 -12.86
CA TRP A 372 -19.22 24.87 -12.53
C TRP A 372 -19.87 23.65 -11.86
N GLY A 373 -19.76 22.47 -12.46
CA GLY A 373 -20.35 21.25 -11.92
C GLY A 373 -19.78 20.86 -10.55
N TRP A 374 -18.48 21.08 -10.31
CA TRP A 374 -17.88 20.78 -9.01
C TRP A 374 -18.30 21.79 -7.94
N LEU A 375 -18.48 23.06 -8.29
CA LEU A 375 -19.01 24.07 -7.37
C LEU A 375 -20.42 23.74 -6.85
N ASP A 376 -21.23 22.98 -7.60
CA ASP A 376 -22.53 22.47 -7.10
C ASP A 376 -22.36 21.41 -6.01
N VAL A 377 -21.33 20.56 -6.13
CA VAL A 377 -21.06 19.43 -5.23
C VAL A 377 -20.38 19.88 -3.93
N ILE A 378 -19.69 21.03 -3.94
CA ILE A 378 -18.90 21.54 -2.79
C ILE A 378 -19.79 22.10 -1.65
N GLY A 379 -21.11 22.07 -1.77
CA GLY A 379 -22.03 22.29 -0.63
C GLY A 379 -22.09 23.73 -0.08
N LYS A 380 -21.42 24.68 -0.73
CA LYS A 380 -21.61 26.13 -0.55
C LYS A 380 -22.46 26.76 -1.66
N SER A 381 -23.14 25.93 -2.45
CA SER A 381 -23.67 26.30 -3.78
C SER A 381 -24.77 27.37 -3.74
N VAL A 382 -25.61 27.41 -2.71
CA VAL A 382 -26.77 28.32 -2.70
C VAL A 382 -26.34 29.79 -2.58
N ASP A 383 -25.34 30.11 -1.76
CA ASP A 383 -24.89 31.49 -1.60
C ASP A 383 -23.84 31.90 -2.64
N VAL A 384 -22.99 30.97 -3.09
CA VAL A 384 -21.91 31.27 -4.03
C VAL A 384 -22.41 31.45 -5.46
N LYS A 385 -23.48 30.75 -5.87
CA LYS A 385 -24.04 30.80 -7.23
C LYS A 385 -25.29 31.67 -7.35
N LYS A 386 -25.77 32.26 -6.26
CA LYS A 386 -27.09 32.93 -6.19
C LYS A 386 -27.37 33.91 -7.33
N ASP A 387 -26.33 34.60 -7.79
CA ASP A 387 -26.40 35.64 -8.82
C ASP A 387 -25.62 35.30 -10.12
N HIS A 388 -25.20 34.04 -10.31
CA HIS A 388 -24.37 33.65 -11.45
C HIS A 388 -24.94 32.42 -12.18
N THR A 389 -24.65 32.33 -13.47
CA THR A 389 -25.02 31.24 -14.37
C THR A 389 -23.77 30.57 -14.95
N VAL A 390 -23.95 29.38 -15.56
CA VAL A 390 -22.89 28.73 -16.35
C VAL A 390 -22.39 29.65 -17.46
N ALA A 391 -23.28 30.46 -18.05
CA ALA A 391 -22.93 31.39 -19.11
C ALA A 391 -21.95 32.46 -18.63
N ASP A 392 -22.06 32.91 -17.38
CA ASP A 392 -21.11 33.86 -16.78
C ASP A 392 -19.71 33.26 -16.69
N LEU A 393 -19.61 31.99 -16.29
CA LEU A 393 -18.31 31.30 -16.25
C LEU A 393 -17.72 31.09 -17.65
N LEU A 394 -18.57 30.86 -18.66
CA LEU A 394 -18.14 30.65 -20.04
C LEU A 394 -17.70 31.94 -20.72
N LEU A 395 -18.49 33.01 -20.59
CA LEU A 395 -18.36 34.26 -21.33
C LEU A 395 -17.57 35.33 -20.55
N ASN A 396 -17.68 35.37 -19.22
CA ASN A 396 -17.11 36.43 -18.37
C ASN A 396 -15.96 35.93 -17.49
N TRP A 397 -15.32 34.80 -17.86
CA TRP A 397 -14.19 34.23 -17.13
C TRP A 397 -13.09 35.25 -16.83
N GLU A 398 -12.79 36.11 -17.80
CA GLU A 398 -11.79 37.18 -17.66
C GLU A 398 -12.19 38.16 -16.55
N ASN A 399 -13.43 38.63 -16.51
CA ASN A 399 -13.89 39.54 -15.44
C ASN A 399 -13.91 38.89 -14.04
N MET A 400 -14.03 37.55 -13.99
CA MET A 400 -14.07 36.80 -12.73
C MET A 400 -12.68 36.54 -12.15
N VAL A 401 -11.66 36.44 -13.00
CA VAL A 401 -10.34 35.90 -12.65
C VAL A 401 -9.18 36.82 -13.06
N GLN A 402 -9.37 37.68 -14.06
CA GLN A 402 -8.34 38.55 -14.66
C GLN A 402 -8.46 40.04 -14.28
N ASP A 403 -9.60 40.52 -13.76
CA ASP A 403 -9.80 41.96 -13.41
C ASP A 403 -9.92 42.25 -11.91
N ARG A 404 -9.72 41.24 -11.05
CA ARG A 404 -9.85 41.37 -9.59
C ARG A 404 -8.50 41.13 -8.92
N TRP A 405 -7.69 42.18 -8.93
CA TRP A 405 -6.37 42.23 -8.29
C TRP A 405 -6.35 43.32 -7.23
#